data_AF-A0A397SRF4-F1
#
_entry.id   AF-A0A397SRF4-F1
#
_cell.length_a   1.000
_cell.length_b   1.000
_cell.length_c   1.000
_cell.angle_alpha   90.00
_cell.angle_beta   90.00
_cell.angle_gamma   90.00
#
_symmetry.space_group_name_H-M   'P 1'
#
loop_
_entity.id
_entity.type
_entity.pdbx_description
1 polymer ?
#
loop_
_entity_poly.entity_id
_entity_poly.type
_entity_poly.pdbx_seq_one_letter_code
_entity_poly.pdbx_strand_id
1 'polypeptide(L)'
;MDFSQEVEEIRQDIANGPPLFPPPINDPNDITLRFKQKTCRRKKCITGYGLLKFFILNQTRARNNLVINKIARDLWVTTTRHNRMAYINLSNQINNIRLEKFGI
;
A
#
# COMPACT_ATOMS: atom_id res chain seq x y z
N MET A 1 23.97 6.03 4.95
CA MET A 1 23.03 5.26 5.78
C MET A 1 23.18 3.80 5.37
N ASP A 2 23.44 2.91 6.32
CA ASP A 2 23.51 1.48 6.03
C ASP A 2 22.11 0.94 5.72
N PHE A 3 22.02 -0.01 4.78
CA PHE A 3 20.75 -0.61 4.37
C PHE A 3 20.04 -1.29 5.55
N SER A 4 20.80 -1.92 6.45
CA SER A 4 20.25 -2.58 7.63
C SER A 4 19.70 -1.57 8.64
N GLN A 5 20.39 -0.45 8.82
CA GLN A 5 19.92 0.64 9.68
C GLN A 5 18.62 1.25 9.14
N GLU A 6 18.54 1.52 7.83
CA GLU A 6 17.32 2.06 7.20
C GLU A 6 16.13 1.10 7.31
N VAL A 7 16.38 -0.23 7.25
CA VAL A 7 15.34 -1.25 7.48
C VAL A 7 14.77 -1.15 8.90
N GLU A 8 15.61 -1.02 9.92
CA GLU A 8 15.15 -0.97 11.31
C GLU A 8 14.46 0.34 11.66
N GLU A 9 14.94 1.47 11.13
CA GLU A 9 14.26 2.77 11.28
C GLU A 9 12.83 2.69 10.71
N ILE A 10 12.67 2.14 9.50
CA ILE A 10 11.35 1.98 8.87
C ILE A 10 10.47 1.00 9.66
N ARG A 11 11.04 -0.05 10.26
CA ARG A 11 10.29 -0.97 11.14
C ARG A 11 9.80 -0.27 12.40
N GLN A 12 10.60 0.60 13.00
CA GLN A 12 10.18 1.43 14.14
C GLN A 12 9.07 2.40 13.73
N ASP A 13 9.18 3.08 12.60
CA ASP A 13 8.13 3.97 12.10
C ASP A 13 6.81 3.23 11.85
N ILE A 14 6.90 1.99 11.34
CA ILE A 14 5.72 1.12 11.19
C ILE A 14 5.12 0.77 12.55
N ALA A 15 5.95 0.40 13.53
CA ALA A 15 5.51 0.02 14.86
C ALA A 15 4.89 1.19 15.66
N ASN A 16 5.39 2.40 15.45
CA ASN A 16 4.96 3.62 16.15
C ASN A 16 3.74 4.29 15.51
N GLY A 17 3.44 3.99 14.24
CA GLY A 17 2.30 4.58 13.55
C GLY A 17 1.06 3.67 13.56
N PRO A 18 0.04 4.01 12.76
CA PRO A 18 -1.21 3.24 12.73
C PRO A 18 -0.97 1.80 12.27
N PRO A 19 -1.78 0.84 12.76
CA PRO A 19 -1.64 -0.56 12.35
C PRO A 19 -1.86 -0.72 10.84
N LEU A 20 -0.95 -1.43 10.19
CA LEU A 20 -1.05 -1.75 8.76
C LEU A 20 -2.03 -2.90 8.47
N PHE A 21 -2.46 -3.64 9.50
CA PHE A 21 -3.35 -4.79 9.38
C PHE A 21 -4.46 -4.74 10.45
N PRO A 22 -5.75 -4.87 10.08
CA PRO A 22 -6.28 -4.82 8.70
C PRO A 22 -5.90 -3.51 8.00
N PRO A 23 -6.19 -3.32 6.68
CA PRO A 23 -5.85 -2.07 6.01
C PRO A 23 -6.28 -0.87 6.85
N PRO A 24 -5.41 0.12 7.09
CA PRO A 24 -5.81 1.32 7.81
C PRO A 24 -6.89 1.97 6.95
N ILE A 25 -8.14 1.88 7.43
CA ILE A 25 -9.31 2.27 6.65
C ILE A 25 -9.26 3.79 6.46
N ASN A 26 -8.73 4.19 5.31
CA ASN A 26 -8.98 5.50 4.73
C ASN A 26 -10.08 5.31 3.68
N ASP A 27 -11.03 6.25 3.63
CA ASP A 27 -12.13 6.25 2.67
C ASP A 27 -11.62 5.85 1.26
N PRO A 28 -12.14 4.77 0.65
CA PRO A 28 -11.74 4.33 -0.68
C PRO A 28 -11.77 5.47 -1.72
N ASN A 29 -12.64 6.47 -1.55
CA ASN A 29 -12.68 7.65 -2.39
C ASN A 29 -11.43 8.53 -2.24
N ASP A 30 -10.96 8.80 -1.02
CA ASP A 30 -9.73 9.59 -0.79
C ASP A 30 -8.51 8.84 -1.34
N ILE A 31 -8.45 7.53 -1.12
CA ILE A 31 -7.37 6.69 -1.67
C ILE A 31 -7.38 6.77 -3.20
N THR A 32 -8.55 6.67 -3.82
CA THR A 32 -8.70 6.76 -5.28
C THR A 32 -8.11 8.05 -5.85
N LEU A 33 -8.27 9.19 -5.17
CA LEU A 33 -7.70 10.47 -5.59
C LEU A 33 -6.17 10.51 -5.51
N ARG A 34 -5.58 9.81 -4.52
CA ARG A 34 -4.12 9.76 -4.32
C ARG A 34 -3.41 8.88 -5.34
N PHE A 35 -4.09 7.86 -5.87
CA PHE A 35 -3.61 7.11 -7.04
C PHE A 35 -3.91 7.90 -8.32
N LYS A 36 -3.21 9.04 -8.52
CA LYS A 36 -3.29 9.82 -9.77
C LYS A 36 -3.16 8.90 -10.97
N GLN A 37 -4.03 9.11 -11.97
CA GLN A 37 -3.88 8.46 -13.27
C GLN A 37 -2.47 8.74 -13.79
N LYS A 38 -1.61 7.72 -13.83
CA LYS A 38 -0.51 7.76 -14.78
C LYS A 38 -1.16 7.62 -16.15
N THR A 39 -0.83 8.52 -17.06
CA THR A 39 -1.21 8.53 -18.49
C THR A 39 -0.64 7.33 -19.26
N CYS A 40 -0.47 6.19 -18.60
CA CYS A 40 -0.03 4.96 -19.21
C CYS A 40 -1.19 4.37 -20.02
N ARG A 41 -0.92 4.02 -21.28
CA ARG A 41 -1.85 3.30 -22.18
C ARG A 41 -2.49 2.04 -21.60
N ARG A 42 -1.93 1.49 -20.50
CA ARG A 42 -2.48 0.35 -19.78
C ARG A 42 -3.08 0.81 -18.46
N LYS A 43 -4.40 0.67 -18.38
CA LYS A 43 -5.25 0.80 -17.19
C LYS A 43 -4.75 -0.17 -16.10
N LYS A 44 -3.73 0.22 -15.33
CA LYS A 44 -3.19 -0.66 -14.29
C LYS A 44 -4.14 -0.66 -13.08
N CYS A 45 -4.73 -1.82 -12.81
CA CYS A 45 -5.47 -2.07 -11.58
C CYS A 45 -4.55 -1.95 -10.38
N ILE A 46 -5.06 -1.35 -9.31
CA ILE A 46 -4.39 -1.33 -8.01
C ILE A 46 -4.55 -2.73 -7.40
N THR A 47 -3.47 -3.28 -6.86
CA THR A 47 -3.48 -4.59 -6.19
C THR A 47 -3.44 -4.41 -4.68
N GLY A 48 -3.90 -5.41 -3.92
CA GLY A 48 -3.81 -5.38 -2.45
C GLY A 48 -2.37 -5.21 -1.94
N TYR A 49 -1.39 -5.87 -2.56
CA TYR A 49 0.03 -5.66 -2.24
C TYR A 49 0.51 -4.23 -2.58
N GLY A 50 0.02 -3.67 -3.69
CA GLY A 50 0.28 -2.27 -4.05
C GLY A 50 -0.27 -1.28 -3.03
N LEU A 51 -1.44 -1.56 -2.45
CA LEU A 51 -2.02 -0.77 -1.36
C LEU A 51 -1.19 -0.86 -0.08
N LEU A 52 -0.74 -2.06 0.33
CA LEU A 52 0.12 -2.20 1.50
C LEU A 52 1.39 -1.33 1.36
N LYS A 53 2.03 -1.39 0.19
CA LYS A 53 3.21 -0.54 -0.10
C LYS A 53 2.89 0.95 0.00
N PHE A 54 1.73 1.36 -0.49
CA PHE A 54 1.29 2.75 -0.42
C PHE A 54 1.12 3.23 1.02
N PHE A 55 0.51 2.42 1.91
CA PHE A 55 0.38 2.79 3.33
C PHE A 55 1.74 2.87 4.02
N ILE A 56 2.63 1.90 3.78
CA ILE A 56 3.99 1.94 4.33
C ILE A 56 4.72 3.22 3.88
N LEU A 57 4.66 3.57 2.60
CA LEU A 57 5.28 4.80 2.08
C LEU A 57 4.71 6.07 2.73
N ASN A 58 3.39 6.13 2.89
CA ASN A 58 2.73 7.29 3.50
C ASN A 58 3.09 7.45 4.99
N GLN A 59 3.25 6.33 5.70
CA GLN A 59 3.55 6.33 7.13
C GLN A 59 5.02 6.64 7.42
N THR A 60 5.94 6.06 6.64
CA THR A 60 7.38 6.02 6.96
C THR A 60 8.19 7.13 6.27
N ARG A 61 7.58 7.87 5.33
CA ARG A 61 8.26 8.88 4.48
C ARG A 61 9.56 8.37 3.82
N ALA A 62 9.71 7.04 3.74
CA ALA A 62 10.93 6.39 3.30
C ALA A 62 11.25 6.75 1.85
N ARG A 63 12.53 7.04 1.59
CA ARG A 63 13.00 7.42 0.25
C ARG A 63 13.54 6.22 -0.54
N ASN A 64 13.90 5.13 0.15
CA ASN A 64 14.48 3.95 -0.50
C ASN A 64 13.45 2.88 -0.87
N ASN A 65 13.18 2.78 -2.16
CA ASN A 65 12.25 1.79 -2.71
C ASN A 65 12.67 0.33 -2.45
N LEU A 66 13.97 0.03 -2.35
CA LEU A 66 14.45 -1.34 -2.12
C LEU A 66 14.10 -1.82 -0.71
N VAL A 67 14.28 -0.94 0.29
CA VAL A 67 13.93 -1.23 1.67
C VAL A 67 12.43 -1.42 1.82
N ILE A 68 11.63 -0.54 1.20
CA ILE A 68 10.17 -0.65 1.21
C ILE A 68 9.69 -1.94 0.56
N ASN A 69 10.29 -2.35 -0.56
CA ASN A 69 9.96 -3.62 -1.20
C ASN A 69 10.26 -4.82 -0.31
N LYS A 70 11.40 -4.80 0.39
CA LYS A 70 11.79 -5.85 1.33
C LYS A 70 10.78 -5.96 2.48
N ILE A 71 10.54 -4.86 3.18
CA ILE A 71 9.62 -4.82 4.33
C ILE A 71 8.20 -5.17 3.92
N ALA A 72 7.69 -4.61 2.81
CA ALA A 72 6.36 -4.94 2.33
C ALA A 72 6.21 -6.41 1.94
N ARG A 73 7.24 -7.01 1.33
CA ARG A 73 7.24 -8.45 1.01
C ARG A 73 7.21 -9.27 2.29
N ASP A 74 8.07 -8.97 3.26
CA ASP A 74 8.13 -9.69 4.54
C ASP A 74 6.77 -9.63 5.24
N LEU A 75 6.19 -8.44 5.39
CA LEU A 75 4.87 -8.25 6.00
C LEU A 75 3.75 -8.98 5.23
N TRP A 76 3.77 -8.96 3.90
CA TRP A 76 2.74 -9.61 3.09
C TRP A 76 2.77 -11.14 3.19
N VAL A 77 3.97 -11.72 3.32
CA VAL A 77 4.14 -13.17 3.45
C VAL A 77 3.80 -13.66 4.86
N THR A 78 4.17 -12.90 5.89
CA THR A 78 3.96 -13.29 7.29
C THR A 78 2.55 -13.01 7.80
N THR A 79 1.82 -12.07 7.18
CA THR A 79 0.46 -11.72 7.62
C THR A 79 -0.57 -12.82 7.31
N THR A 80 -1.70 -12.77 8.02
CA THR A 80 -2.77 -13.76 7.89
C THR A 80 -3.45 -13.69 6.51
N ARG A 81 -4.08 -14.80 6.10
CA ARG A 81 -4.91 -14.82 4.89
C ARG A 81 -6.06 -13.80 4.97
N HIS A 82 -6.67 -13.64 6.15
CA HIS A 82 -7.74 -12.68 6.37
C HIS A 82 -7.30 -11.24 6.06
N ASN A 83 -6.13 -10.84 6.57
CA ASN A 83 -5.55 -9.53 6.31
C ASN A 83 -5.27 -9.31 4.82
N ARG A 84 -4.72 -10.31 4.13
CA ARG A 84 -4.51 -10.24 2.67
C ARG A 84 -5.81 -10.06 1.92
N MET A 85 -6.87 -10.78 2.31
CA MET A 85 -8.20 -10.66 1.70
C MET A 85 -8.79 -9.27 1.90
N ALA A 86 -8.63 -8.67 3.08
CA ALA A 86 -9.08 -7.29 3.33
C ALA A 86 -8.42 -6.28 2.38
N TYR A 87 -7.11 -6.41 2.15
CA TYR A 87 -6.38 -5.61 1.17
C TYR A 87 -6.86 -5.83 -0.27
N ILE A 88 -7.12 -7.07 -0.66
CA ILE A 88 -7.63 -7.41 -2.00
C ILE A 88 -9.02 -6.80 -2.19
N ASN A 89 -9.92 -6.97 -1.23
CA ASN A 89 -11.27 -6.43 -1.28
C ASN A 89 -11.27 -4.90 -1.40
N LEU A 90 -10.44 -4.22 -0.60
CA LEU A 90 -10.26 -2.77 -0.69
C LEU A 90 -9.74 -2.35 -2.08
N SER A 91 -8.77 -3.08 -2.62
CA SER A 91 -8.24 -2.78 -3.97
C SER A 91 -9.30 -2.95 -5.06
N ASN A 92 -10.19 -3.94 -4.92
CA ASN A 92 -11.30 -4.15 -5.85
C ASN A 92 -12.32 -3.00 -5.76
N GLN A 93 -12.69 -2.56 -4.55
CA GLN A 93 -13.59 -1.42 -4.37
C GLN A 93 -13.01 -0.15 -5.02
N ILE A 94 -11.73 0.14 -4.80
CA ILE A 94 -11.06 1.29 -5.41
C ILE A 94 -11.05 1.17 -6.94
N ASN A 95 -10.76 0.00 -7.49
CA ASN A 95 -10.76 -0.19 -8.94
C ASN A 95 -12.17 -0.02 -9.53
N ASN A 96 -13.22 -0.49 -8.85
CA ASN A 96 -14.61 -0.29 -9.28
C ASN A 96 -14.99 1.20 -9.28
N ILE A 97 -14.65 1.93 -8.21
CA ILE A 97 -14.85 3.39 -8.14
C ILE A 97 -14.10 4.09 -9.29
N ARG A 98 -12.89 3.63 -9.62
CA ARG A 98 -12.12 4.19 -10.75
C ARG A 98 -12.76 3.90 -12.10
N LEU A 99 -13.31 2.69 -12.27
CA LEU A 99 -14.06 2.32 -13.47
C LEU A 99 -15.29 3.20 -13.64
N GLU A 100 -16.07 3.40 -12.57
CA GLU A 100 -17.28 4.22 -12.59
C GLU A 100 -16.98 5.71 -12.81
N LYS A 101 -16.02 6.27 -12.06
CA LYS A 101 -15.71 7.71 -12.11
C LYS A 101 -14.94 8.13 -13.36
N PHE A 102 -14.16 7.23 -13.94
CA PHE A 102 -13.21 7.60 -14.99
C PHE A 102 -13.26 6.69 -16.23
N GLY A 103 -14.21 5.75 -16.32
CA GLY A 103 -14.39 4.86 -17.47
C GLY A 103 -13.24 3.88 -17.69
N ILE A 104 -12.54 3.51 -16.61
CA ILE A 104 -11.30 2.71 -16.65
C ILE A 104 -11.55 1.23 -16.42
#